data_AF-Q8P7X3-F1
#
_entry.id   AF-Q8P7X3-F1
#
_cell.length_a   1.000
_cell.length_b   1.000
_cell.length_c   1.000
_cell.angle_alpha   90.00
_cell.angle_beta   90.00
_cell.angle_gamma   90.00
#
_symmetry.space_group_name_H-M   'P 1'
#
loop_
_entity.id
_entity.type
_entity.pdbx_description
1 polymer ?
#
loop_
_entity_poly.entity_id
_entity_poly.type
_entity_poly.pdbx_seq_one_letter_code
_entity_poly.pdbx_strand_id
1 'polypeptide(L)' 'MDGTLKTMLERWAADSNMQLSYNLPSDYTLIAPVSNISTTSVQQAATELSAIYAAQGVSVSVSANKLLVQPVPVSTGAKL' A
#
# COMPACT_ATOMS: atom_id res chain seq x y z
N MET A 1 6.19 -15.45 -5.15
CA MET A 1 6.26 -15.01 -3.75
C MET A 1 6.50 -13.52 -3.80
N ASP A 2 5.55 -12.73 -3.32
CA ASP A 2 5.68 -11.28 -3.27
C ASP A 2 6.71 -10.97 -2.16
N GLY A 3 7.90 -10.50 -2.52
CA GLY A 3 8.99 -10.27 -1.56
C GLY A 3 8.94 -8.88 -0.91
N THR A 4 8.23 -7.95 -1.55
CA THR A 4 8.16 -6.55 -1.15
C THR A 4 6.75 -5.99 -1.37
N LEU A 5 6.49 -4.83 -0.80
CA LEU A 5 5.24 -4.09 -0.95
C LEU A 5 4.96 -3.77 -2.42
N LYS A 6 5.98 -3.30 -3.16
CA LYS A 6 5.82 -3.00 -4.58
C LYS A 6 5.43 -4.24 -5.38
N THR A 7 6.16 -5.36 -5.24
CA THR A 7 5.87 -6.59 -6.00
C THR A 7 4.46 -7.13 -5.72
N MET A 8 4.01 -7.09 -4.47
CA MET A 8 2.63 -7.46 -4.12
C MET A 8 1.59 -6.57 -4.80
N LEU A 9 1.80 -5.26 -4.78
CA LEU A 9 0.87 -4.30 -5.36
C LEU A 9 0.88 -4.32 -6.89
N GLU A 10 2.02 -4.62 -7.52
CA GLU A 10 2.11 -4.87 -8.96
C GLU A 10 1.25 -6.07 -9.35
N ARG A 11 1.30 -7.15 -8.57
CA ARG A 11 0.44 -8.32 -8.77
C ARG A 11 -1.03 -7.99 -8.61
N TRP A 12 -1.42 -7.30 -7.54
CA TRP A 12 -2.84 -6.92 -7.33
C TRP A 12 -3.35 -6.00 -8.43
N ALA A 13 -2.51 -5.08 -8.91
CA ALA A 13 -2.84 -4.23 -10.05
C ALA A 13 -3.05 -5.08 -11.32
N ALA A 14 -2.14 -6.02 -11.61
CA ALA A 14 -2.27 -6.92 -12.75
C ALA A 14 -3.54 -7.80 -12.68
N ASP A 15 -3.80 -8.41 -11.52
CA ASP A 15 -4.97 -9.25 -11.26
C ASP A 15 -6.29 -8.47 -11.43
N SER A 16 -6.28 -7.18 -11.09
CA SER A 16 -7.47 -6.30 -11.16
C SER A 16 -7.54 -5.47 -12.44
N ASN A 17 -6.64 -5.67 -13.41
CA ASN A 17 -6.51 -4.83 -14.61
C ASN A 17 -6.34 -3.32 -14.32
N MET A 18 -5.63 -3.01 -13.24
CA MET A 18 -5.31 -1.66 -12.78
C MET A 18 -3.83 -1.32 -13.03
N GLN A 19 -3.49 -0.05 -12.89
CA GLN A 19 -2.09 0.41 -12.91
C GLN A 19 -1.58 0.67 -11.49
N LEU A 20 -0.29 0.46 -11.23
CA LEU A 20 0.35 0.86 -9.98
C LEU A 20 1.08 2.20 -10.15
N SER A 21 0.76 3.16 -9.29
CA SER A 21 1.52 4.39 -9.08
C SER A 21 2.24 4.29 -7.74
N TYR A 22 3.55 3.97 -7.78
CA TYR A 22 4.37 3.80 -6.57
C TYR A 22 5.26 5.01 -6.35
N ASN A 23 4.81 5.95 -5.51
CA ASN A 23 5.47 7.25 -5.29
C ASN A 23 6.34 7.26 -4.02
N LEU A 24 6.84 6.09 -3.59
CA LEU A 24 7.77 5.99 -2.46
C LEU A 24 9.23 6.00 -2.96
N PRO A 25 10.16 6.59 -2.19
CA PRO A 25 11.57 6.67 -2.57
C PRO A 25 12.29 5.31 -2.52
N SER A 26 11.78 4.39 -1.69
CA SER A 26 12.33 3.05 -1.49
C SER A 26 11.19 2.04 -1.37
N ASP A 27 11.50 0.79 -1.71
CA ASP A 27 10.55 -0.31 -1.51
C ASP A 27 10.60 -0.84 -0.07
N TYR A 28 9.48 -1.41 0.39
CA TYR A 28 9.32 -1.91 1.75
C TYR A 28 9.18 -3.43 1.74
N THR A 29 9.75 -4.10 2.74
CA THR A 29 9.53 -5.54 2.93
C THR A 29 8.11 -5.79 3.42
N LEU A 30 7.49 -6.89 2.97
CA LEU A 30 6.20 -7.29 3.52
C LEU A 30 6.32 -7.63 5.01
N ILE A 31 5.48 -6.99 5.82
CA ILE A 31 5.36 -7.32 7.24
C ILE A 31 4.29 -8.38 7.45
N ALA A 32 4.45 -9.20 8.49
CA ALA A 32 3.57 -10.33 8.82
C ALA A 32 2.06 -10.06 8.68
N PRO A 33 1.48 -8.93 9.16
CA PRO A 33 0.04 -8.71 9.04
C PRO A 33 -0.48 -8.58 7.60
N VAL A 34 0.38 -8.30 6.62
CA VAL A 34 -0.03 -8.25 5.21
C VAL A 34 -0.54 -9.60 4.71
N SER A 35 0.02 -10.71 5.23
CA SER A 35 -0.42 -12.06 4.86
C SER A 35 -1.84 -12.38 5.33
N ASN A 36 -2.38 -11.60 6.28
CA ASN A 36 -3.75 -11.78 6.78
C ASN A 36 -4.79 -11.07 5.90
N ILE A 37 -4.38 -10.21 4.96
CA ILE A 37 -5.30 -9.56 4.02
C ILE A 37 -5.70 -10.61 2.98
N SER A 38 -6.86 -11.23 3.20
CA SER A 38 -7.48 -12.17 2.28
C SER A 38 -8.87 -11.66 1.90
N THR A 39 -8.91 -10.81 0.87
CA THR A 39 -10.15 -10.28 0.32
C THR A 39 -10.10 -10.28 -1.21
N THR A 40 -11.27 -10.40 -1.84
CA THR A 40 -11.44 -10.28 -3.29
C THR A 40 -11.61 -8.83 -3.76
N SER A 41 -11.77 -7.89 -2.81
CA SER A 41 -11.93 -6.47 -3.11
C SER A 41 -10.61 -5.72 -2.97
N VAL A 42 -10.06 -5.25 -4.10
CA VAL A 42 -8.83 -4.45 -4.12
C VAL A 42 -8.96 -3.14 -3.32
N GLN A 43 -10.16 -2.53 -3.27
CA GLN A 43 -10.42 -1.36 -2.44
C GLN A 43 -10.32 -1.67 -0.94
N GLN A 44 -10.90 -2.80 -0.52
CA GLN A 44 -10.82 -3.23 0.87
C GLN A 44 -9.37 -3.57 1.24
N ALA A 45 -8.69 -4.32 0.37
CA ALA A 45 -7.29 -4.70 0.56
C ALA A 45 -6.38 -3.47 0.70
N ALA A 46 -6.56 -2.47 -0.16
CA ALA A 46 -5.82 -1.21 -0.09
C ALA A 46 -6.07 -0.46 1.24
N THR A 47 -7.31 -0.45 1.72
CA THR A 47 -7.68 0.20 2.99
C THR A 47 -7.01 -0.48 4.19
N GLU A 48 -7.06 -1.82 4.26
CA GLU A 48 -6.41 -2.59 5.31
C GLU A 48 -4.88 -2.43 5.26
N LEU A 49 -4.31 -2.47 4.06
CA LEU A 49 -2.88 -2.29 3.84
C LEU A 49 -2.41 -0.88 4.26
N SER A 50 -3.18 0.15 3.91
CA SER A 50 -2.95 1.54 4.33
C SER A 50 -2.93 1.67 5.85
N ALA A 51 -3.84 1.00 6.56
CA ALA A 51 -3.86 1.00 8.03
C ALA A 51 -2.61 0.33 8.63
N ILE A 52 -2.16 -0.79 8.06
CA ILE A 52 -0.95 -1.50 8.48
C ILE A 52 0.31 -0.65 8.28
N TYR A 53 0.40 0.05 7.16
CA TYR A 53 1.57 0.84 6.79
C TYR A 53 1.50 2.32 7.21
N ALA A 54 0.39 2.78 7.78
CA ALA A 54 0.21 4.14 8.29
C ALA A 54 1.29 4.50 9.33
N ALA A 55 1.68 3.56 10.18
CA ALA A 55 2.75 3.75 11.17
C ALA A 55 4.14 3.98 10.52
N GLN A 56 4.33 3.55 9.27
CA GLN A 56 5.54 3.76 8.48
C GLN A 56 5.45 5.00 7.58
N GLY A 57 4.37 5.78 7.70
CA GLY A 57 4.13 6.95 6.87
C GLY A 57 3.80 6.62 5.42
N VAL A 58 3.21 5.47 5.16
CA VAL A 58 2.79 5.05 3.81
C VAL A 58 1.27 4.93 3.76
N SER A 59 0.67 5.50 2.72
CA SER A 59 -0.75 5.40 2.42
C SER A 59 -0.95 4.69 1.08
N VAL A 60 -1.88 3.74 1.07
CA VAL A 60 -2.31 3.02 -0.13
C VAL A 60 -3.78 3.30 -0.37
N SER A 61 -4.11 3.70 -1.59
CA SER A 61 -5.47 4.04 -1.98
C SER A 61 -5.76 3.58 -3.41
N VAL A 62 -7.03 3.25 -3.68
CA VAL A 62 -7.50 3.04 -5.05
C VAL A 62 -8.10 4.35 -5.58
N SER A 63 -7.67 4.79 -6.75
CA SER A 63 -8.17 6.01 -7.39
C SER A 63 -8.40 5.76 -8.88
N ALA A 64 -9.64 5.96 -9.34
CA ALA A 64 -10.11 5.59 -10.67
C ALA A 64 -9.78 4.12 -11.01
N ASN A 65 -8.72 3.88 -11.78
CA ASN A 65 -8.24 2.54 -12.14
C ASN A 65 -6.75 2.34 -11.78
N LYS A 66 -6.31 3.00 -10.70
CA LYS A 66 -4.93 2.97 -10.24
C LYS A 66 -4.83 2.69 -8.74
N LEU A 67 -3.88 1.85 -8.36
CA LEU A 67 -3.39 1.74 -7.00
C LEU A 67 -2.35 2.84 -6.79
N LEU A 68 -2.65 3.81 -5.93
CA LEU A 68 -1.78 4.91 -5.58
C LEU A 68 -1.12 4.61 -4.24
N VAL A 69 0.21 4.59 -4.22
CA VAL A 69 1.02 4.47 -3.01
C VAL A 69 1.81 5.76 -2.87
N GLN A 70 1.66 6.42 -1.74
CA GLN A 70 2.31 7.69 -1.49
C GLN A 70 2.76 7.81 -0.04
N PRO A 71 3.83 8.57 0.22
CA PRO A 71 4.17 8.92 1.58
C PRO A 71 3.08 9.83 2.12
N VAL A 72 2.52 9.48 3.27
CA VAL A 72 1.75 10.42 4.07
C VAL A 72 2.75 11.15 4.95
N PRO A 73 2.73 12.49 5.00
CA PRO A 73 3.45 13.18 6.04
C PRO A 73 2.90 12.66 7.37
N VAL A 74 3.68 11.82 8.06
CA VAL A 74 3.47 11.61 9.48
C VAL A 74 3.69 12.99 10.05
N SER A 75 2.60 13.69 10.34
CA SER A 75 2.66 14.98 11.01
C SER A 75 3.37 14.70 12.32
N THR A 76 4.69 14.94 12.35
CA THR A 76 5.48 14.93 13.56
C THR A 76 4.89 16.02 14.43
N GLY A 77 3.97 15.61 15.30
CA GLY A 77 3.32 16.52 16.24
C GLY A 77 4.39 17.20 17.08
N ALA A 78 4.32 18.53 17.09
CA ALA A 78 4.98 19.44 18.02
C ALA A 78 6.52 19.41 18.06
N LYS A 79 7.14 20.39 17.40
CA LYS A 79 8.28 21.08 18.01
C LYS A 79 7.71 22.30 18.74
N LEU A 80 7.72 22.22 20.07
CA LEU A 80 7.40 23.31 21.01
C LEU A 80 8.30 24.53 20.75
#